data_AF-A0A2E5PQL9-F1
#
_entry.id   AF-A0A2E5PQL9-F1
#
_cell.length_a   1.000
_cell.length_b   1.000
_cell.length_c   1.000
_cell.angle_alpha   90.00
_cell.angle_beta   90.00
_cell.angle_gamma   90.00
#
_symmetry.space_group_name_H-M   'P 1'
#
loop_
_entity.id
_entity.type
_entity.pdbx_description
1 polymer ?
#
loop_
_entity_poly.entity_id
_entity_poly.type
_entity_poly.pdbx_seq_one_letter_code
_entity_poly.pdbx_strand_id
1 'polypeptide(L)'
;MASIRERKRKDGSKVFQVQIRLRGKRPTTMTFKRKTDAQRWIQDTESAIRDGRYFKKSESRRHTVEELIDRFIEVELPQKPKMFKEYRGQLTWWKEQIGHILLSDLSSPVIVQCREQLSKTITNRGGFMSNARVNRYLAGLSSAITTAVNEWHW
;
A
#
# COMPACT_ATOMS: atom_id res chain seq x y z
N MET A 1 4.19 -8.20 21.04
CA MET A 1 5.23 -8.49 22.06
C MET A 1 6.57 -8.69 21.38
N ALA A 2 7.54 -7.85 21.74
CA ALA A 2 8.94 -7.97 21.31
C ALA A 2 9.75 -8.69 22.40
N SER A 3 10.64 -9.60 22.00
CA SER A 3 11.58 -10.29 22.90
C SER A 3 13.01 -10.18 22.38
N ILE A 4 13.97 -10.03 23.29
CA ILE A 4 15.40 -10.02 22.98
C ILE A 4 16.01 -11.27 23.61
N ARG A 5 16.72 -12.07 22.82
CA ARG A 5 17.52 -13.21 23.28
C ARG A 5 18.99 -12.91 23.06
N GLU A 6 19.78 -13.00 24.12
CA GLU A 6 21.24 -12.92 24.02
C GLU A 6 21.82 -14.31 23.73
N ARG A 7 22.67 -14.42 22.71
CA ARG A 7 23.40 -15.63 22.35
C ARG A 7 24.88 -15.32 22.26
N LYS A 8 25.71 -16.15 22.91
CA LYS A 8 27.16 -16.16 22.71
C LYS A 8 27.49 -17.07 21.53
N ARG A 9 28.27 -16.57 20.56
CA ARG A 9 28.82 -17.39 19.48
C ARG A 9 30.01 -18.19 20.00
N LYS A 10 30.41 -19.23 19.24
CA LYS A 10 31.61 -20.04 19.53
C LYS A 10 32.90 -19.20 19.61
N ASP A 11 32.90 -18.04 18.96
CA ASP A 11 33.97 -17.04 18.92
C ASP A 11 33.94 -16.05 20.11
N GLY A 12 33.17 -16.33 21.18
CA GLY A 12 33.05 -15.46 22.36
C GLY A 12 32.24 -14.17 22.16
N SER A 13 31.94 -13.78 20.91
CA SER A 13 31.14 -12.59 20.59
C SER A 13 29.67 -12.73 21.01
N LYS A 14 29.14 -11.66 21.63
CA LYS A 14 27.74 -11.55 22.04
C LYS A 14 26.87 -11.07 20.88
N VAL A 15 25.73 -11.73 20.70
CA VAL A 15 24.77 -11.45 19.64
C VAL A 15 23.37 -11.38 20.23
N PHE A 16 22.62 -10.35 19.88
CA PHE A 16 21.27 -10.09 20.37
C PHE A 16 20.27 -10.39 19.25
N GLN A 17 19.52 -11.47 19.40
CA GLN A 17 18.44 -11.83 18.49
C GLN A 17 17.14 -11.23 19.01
N VAL A 18 16.51 -10.39 18.21
CA VAL A 18 15.21 -9.80 18.49
C VAL A 18 14.12 -10.56 17.74
N GLN A 19 13.01 -10.86 18.41
CA GLN A 19 11.81 -11.40 17.79
C GLN A 19 10.61 -10.53 18.13
N ILE A 20 9.93 -10.03 17.09
CA ILE A 20 8.72 -9.21 17.22
C ILE A 20 7.53 -10.04 16.74
N ARG A 21 6.60 -10.32 17.65
CA ARG A 21 5.33 -11.00 17.37
C ARG A 21 4.17 -10.03 17.53
N LEU A 22 3.42 -9.82 16.45
CA LEU A 22 2.13 -9.14 16.48
C LEU A 22 1.01 -10.11 16.09
N ARG A 23 -0.17 -9.90 16.68
CA ARG A 23 -1.37 -10.68 16.39
C ARG A 23 -1.73 -10.51 14.91
N GLY A 24 -1.86 -11.62 14.19
CA GLY A 24 -2.25 -11.62 12.78
C GLY A 24 -1.14 -11.35 11.76
N LYS A 25 0.13 -11.22 12.17
CA LYS A 25 1.28 -11.06 11.24
C LYS A 25 2.37 -12.10 11.47
N ARG A 26 3.17 -12.39 10.43
CA ARG A 26 4.33 -13.29 10.54
C ARG A 26 5.34 -12.70 11.54
N PRO A 27 5.92 -13.53 12.43
CA PRO A 27 6.96 -13.09 13.36
C PRO A 27 8.18 -12.57 12.59
N THR A 28 8.64 -11.36 12.91
CA THR A 28 9.87 -10.83 12.32
C THR A 28 11.03 -11.01 13.28
N THR A 29 12.15 -11.55 12.78
CA THR A 29 13.35 -11.80 13.57
C THR A 29 14.55 -11.13 12.95
N MET A 30 15.33 -10.41 13.77
CA MET A 30 16.56 -9.77 13.32
C MET A 30 17.64 -9.91 14.39
N THR A 31 18.90 -9.93 13.97
CA THR A 31 20.03 -10.25 14.83
C THR A 31 21.04 -9.11 14.82
N PHE A 32 21.45 -8.63 16.00
CA PHE A 32 22.33 -7.48 16.18
C PHE A 32 23.58 -7.84 16.99
N LYS A 33 24.67 -7.10 16.79
CA LYS A 33 25.90 -7.24 17.59
C LYS A 33 25.86 -6.42 18.89
N ARG A 34 25.05 -5.35 18.94
CA ARG A 34 24.92 -4.46 20.10
C ARG A 34 23.50 -4.47 20.65
N LYS A 35 23.35 -4.43 21.98
CA LYS A 35 22.06 -4.42 22.68
C LYS A 35 21.27 -3.14 22.43
N THR A 36 21.96 -2.00 22.33
CA THR A 36 21.37 -0.70 22.02
C THR A 36 20.72 -0.68 20.65
N ASP A 37 21.39 -1.23 19.65
CA ASP A 37 20.88 -1.29 18.27
C ASP A 37 19.65 -2.20 18.20
N ALA A 38 19.65 -3.31 18.95
CA ALA A 38 18.50 -4.19 19.09
C ALA A 38 17.29 -3.48 19.74
N GLN A 39 17.50 -2.68 20.79
CA GLN A 39 16.43 -1.92 21.44
C GLN A 39 15.89 -0.79 20.56
N ARG A 40 16.77 -0.05 19.88
CA ARG A 40 16.36 0.98 18.92
C ARG A 40 15.54 0.38 17.78
N TRP A 41 15.99 -0.76 17.23
CA TRP A 41 15.25 -1.47 16.19
C TRP A 41 13.87 -1.94 16.66
N ILE A 42 13.73 -2.38 17.91
CA ILE A 42 12.42 -2.73 18.49
C ILE A 42 11.50 -1.51 18.51
N GLN A 43 11.96 -0.38 19.03
CA GLN A 43 11.16 0.85 19.10
C GLN A 43 10.78 1.37 17.72
N ASP A 44 11.72 1.41 16.78
CA ASP A 44 11.50 1.86 15.41
C ASP A 44 10.53 0.92 14.67
N THR A 45 10.71 -0.39 14.84
CA THR A 45 9.86 -1.40 14.22
C THR A 45 8.47 -1.42 14.85
N GLU A 46 8.34 -1.31 16.16
CA GLU A 46 7.04 -1.27 16.84
C GLU A 46 6.27 -0.01 16.47
N SER A 47 6.95 1.15 16.44
CA SER A 47 6.38 2.41 15.95
C SER A 47 5.99 2.30 14.47
N ALA A 48 6.87 1.77 13.61
CA ALA A 48 6.57 1.61 12.19
C ALA A 48 5.45 0.59 11.94
N ILE A 49 5.31 -0.46 12.75
CA ILE A 49 4.23 -1.43 12.64
C ILE A 49 2.91 -0.81 13.14
N ARG A 50 2.96 -0.06 14.25
CA ARG A 50 1.80 0.67 14.80
C ARG A 50 1.29 1.73 13.82
N ASP A 51 2.20 2.43 13.15
CA ASP A 51 1.90 3.44 12.13
C ASP A 51 1.57 2.82 10.75
N GLY A 52 1.57 1.49 10.62
CA GLY A 52 1.34 0.79 9.35
C GLY A 52 2.43 1.00 8.28
N ARG A 53 3.57 1.58 8.66
CA ARG A 53 4.73 1.93 7.81
C ARG A 53 5.70 0.77 7.58
N TYR A 54 5.63 -0.30 8.36
CA TYR A 54 6.61 -1.39 8.33
C TYR A 54 6.61 -2.20 7.02
N PHE A 55 5.52 -2.15 6.24
CA PHE A 55 5.41 -2.82 4.93
C PHE A 55 5.47 -1.85 3.74
N LYS A 56 5.54 -0.53 3.98
CA LYS A 56 5.56 0.47 2.90
C LYS A 56 6.94 0.42 2.24
N LYS A 57 7.06 -0.21 1.07
CA LYS A 57 8.28 -0.25 0.26
C LYS A 57 8.77 1.17 0.00
N SER A 58 10.09 1.36 -0.07
CA SER A 58 10.72 2.67 -0.34
C SER A 58 10.18 3.36 -1.60
N GLU A 59 9.67 2.59 -2.56
CA GLU A 59 9.15 3.08 -3.84
C GLU A 59 7.75 3.69 -3.69
N SER A 60 6.86 3.11 -2.88
CA SER A 60 5.56 3.72 -2.54
C SER A 60 5.64 5.14 -1.96
N ARG A 61 6.79 5.56 -1.41
CA ARG A 61 7.01 6.92 -0.89
C ARG A 61 7.46 7.92 -1.94
N ARG A 62 7.88 7.43 -3.11
CA ARG A 62 8.38 8.25 -4.22
C ARG A 62 7.31 8.51 -5.26
N HIS A 63 6.34 7.61 -5.34
CA HIS A 63 5.31 7.63 -6.38
C HIS A 63 3.96 8.04 -5.83
N THR A 64 3.25 8.86 -6.62
CA THR A 64 1.87 9.26 -6.34
C THR A 64 0.87 8.31 -7.00
N VAL A 65 -0.39 8.38 -6.58
CA VAL A 65 -1.48 7.67 -7.26
C VAL A 65 -1.64 8.17 -8.69
N GLU A 66 -1.33 9.44 -8.95
CA GLU A 66 -1.32 10.01 -10.29
C GLU A 66 -0.36 9.26 -11.22
N GLU A 67 0.90 9.12 -10.79
CA GLU A 67 1.95 8.42 -11.55
C GLU A 67 1.61 6.94 -11.75
N LEU A 68 1.01 6.30 -10.74
CA LEU A 68 0.50 4.94 -10.85
C LEU A 68 -0.52 4.82 -11.99
N ILE A 69 -1.50 5.72 -12.01
CA ILE A 69 -2.59 5.70 -12.97
C ILE A 69 -2.08 5.98 -14.37
N ASP A 70 -1.22 6.99 -14.55
CA ASP A 70 -0.67 7.35 -15.85
C ASP A 70 0.14 6.19 -16.43
N ARG A 71 1.03 5.60 -15.63
CA ARG A 71 1.80 4.43 -16.06
C ARG A 71 0.90 3.23 -16.39
N PHE A 72 -0.17 3.02 -15.63
CA PHE A 72 -1.13 1.94 -15.91
C PHE A 72 -1.90 2.17 -17.20
N ILE A 73 -2.24 3.43 -17.50
CA ILE A 73 -2.88 3.81 -18.76
C ILE A 73 -1.95 3.59 -19.96
N GLU A 74 -0.65 3.88 -19.80
CA GLU A 74 0.33 3.74 -20.87
C GLU A 74 0.75 2.29 -21.13
N VAL A 75 0.95 1.49 -20.08
CA VAL A 75 1.57 0.15 -20.20
C VAL A 75 0.54 -0.97 -20.30
N GLU A 76 -0.47 -0.96 -19.42
CA GLU A 76 -1.40 -2.09 -19.27
C GLU A 76 -2.64 -1.96 -20.15
N LEU A 77 -3.13 -0.73 -20.30
CA LEU A 77 -4.37 -0.43 -20.99
C LEU A 77 -4.35 -0.71 -22.51
N PRO A 78 -3.23 -0.54 -23.24
CA PRO A 78 -3.15 -0.95 -24.65
C PRO A 78 -3.37 -2.45 -24.87
N GLN A 79 -3.12 -3.29 -23.86
CA GLN A 79 -3.36 -4.73 -23.95
C GLN A 79 -4.85 -5.10 -23.90
N LYS A 80 -5.73 -4.17 -23.51
CA LYS A 80 -7.18 -4.39 -23.34
C LYS A 80 -8.01 -3.37 -24.13
N PRO A 81 -7.95 -3.41 -25.48
CA PRO A 81 -8.55 -2.37 -26.34
C PRO A 81 -10.07 -2.23 -26.17
N LYS A 82 -10.79 -3.33 -25.89
CA LYS A 82 -12.26 -3.31 -25.70
C LYS A 82 -12.70 -2.51 -24.48
N MET A 83 -11.90 -2.54 -23.41
CA MET A 83 -12.22 -1.87 -22.14
C MET A 83 -11.55 -0.51 -22.00
N PHE A 84 -10.76 -0.10 -23.00
CA PHE A 84 -9.86 1.05 -22.92
C PHE A 84 -10.57 2.34 -22.51
N LYS A 85 -11.65 2.69 -23.21
CA LYS A 85 -12.40 3.93 -22.96
C LYS A 85 -13.05 3.95 -21.59
N GLU A 86 -13.62 2.82 -21.15
CA GLU A 86 -14.30 2.72 -19.86
C GLU A 86 -13.30 2.75 -18.69
N TYR A 87 -12.22 1.98 -18.78
CA TYR A 87 -11.18 1.96 -17.75
C TYR A 87 -10.47 3.30 -17.63
N ARG A 88 -10.15 3.95 -18.76
CA ARG A 88 -9.54 5.28 -18.74
C ARG A 88 -10.41 6.28 -18.00
N GLY A 89 -11.71 6.37 -18.31
CA GLY A 89 -12.61 7.29 -17.62
C GLY A 89 -12.71 7.01 -16.12
N GLN A 90 -12.73 5.73 -15.72
CA GLN A 90 -12.76 5.34 -14.30
C GLN A 90 -11.48 5.75 -13.57
N LEU A 91 -10.32 5.51 -14.17
CA LEU A 91 -9.03 5.84 -13.59
C LEU A 91 -8.78 7.35 -13.57
N THR A 92 -9.21 8.09 -14.59
CA THR A 92 -9.13 9.56 -14.61
C THR A 92 -9.91 10.18 -13.46
N TRP A 93 -11.09 9.65 -13.12
CA TRP A 93 -11.82 10.11 -11.93
C TRP A 93 -11.01 9.89 -10.64
N TRP A 94 -10.38 8.72 -10.46
CA TRP A 94 -9.51 8.47 -9.32
C TRP A 94 -8.30 9.41 -9.28
N LYS A 95 -7.72 9.70 -10.45
CA LYS A 95 -6.64 10.67 -10.63
C LYS A 95 -7.03 12.04 -10.10
N GLU A 96 -8.23 12.52 -10.44
CA GLU A 96 -8.74 13.81 -9.97
C GLU A 96 -8.98 13.85 -8.45
N GLN A 97 -9.45 12.75 -7.85
CA GLN A 97 -9.78 12.72 -6.42
C GLN A 97 -8.56 12.54 -5.52
N ILE A 98 -7.69 11.59 -5.84
CA ILE A 98 -6.61 11.13 -4.96
C ILE A 98 -5.24 11.08 -5.64
N GLY A 99 -5.11 11.62 -6.86
CA GLY A 99 -3.86 11.59 -7.63
C GLY A 99 -2.68 12.20 -6.88
N HIS A 100 -2.90 13.30 -6.14
CA HIS A 100 -1.89 13.99 -5.35
C HIS A 100 -1.37 13.18 -4.14
N ILE A 101 -2.07 12.12 -3.74
CA ILE A 101 -1.71 11.32 -2.57
C ILE A 101 -0.57 10.37 -2.96
N LEU A 102 0.43 10.26 -2.08
CA LEU A 102 1.50 9.28 -2.22
C LEU A 102 0.93 7.86 -2.08
N LEU A 103 1.44 6.90 -2.86
CA LEU A 103 1.04 5.49 -2.71
C LEU A 103 1.28 4.97 -1.29
N SER A 104 2.27 5.50 -0.59
CA SER A 104 2.53 5.21 0.81
C SER A 104 1.38 5.64 1.71
N ASP A 105 0.70 6.75 1.43
CA ASP A 105 -0.35 7.32 2.28
C ASP A 105 -1.76 6.91 1.85
N LEU A 106 -1.86 6.20 0.71
CA LEU A 106 -3.08 5.54 0.30
C LEU A 106 -3.50 4.51 1.35
N SER A 107 -4.64 4.76 1.98
CA SER A 107 -5.17 3.94 3.06
C SER A 107 -6.63 3.57 2.79
N SER A 108 -7.10 2.48 3.41
CA SER A 108 -8.48 2.02 3.25
C SER A 108 -9.53 3.10 3.58
N PRO A 109 -9.37 3.94 4.63
CA PRO A 109 -10.31 5.03 4.89
C PRO A 109 -10.44 6.02 3.74
N VAL A 110 -9.33 6.40 3.10
CA VAL A 110 -9.33 7.32 1.94
C VAL A 110 -10.13 6.73 0.78
N ILE A 111 -9.91 5.45 0.48
CA ILE A 111 -10.64 4.75 -0.58
C ILE A 111 -12.15 4.69 -0.28
N VAL A 112 -12.52 4.45 0.98
CA VAL A 112 -13.93 4.40 1.40
C VAL A 112 -14.59 5.77 1.27
N GLN A 113 -13.91 6.85 1.67
CA GLN A 113 -14.43 8.22 1.51
C GLN A 113 -14.69 8.56 0.04
N CYS A 114 -13.74 8.26 -0.85
CA CYS A 114 -13.92 8.46 -2.28
C CYS A 114 -15.07 7.59 -2.84
N ARG A 115 -15.20 6.34 -2.38
CA ARG A 115 -16.32 5.46 -2.77
C ARG A 115 -17.67 6.06 -2.39
N GLU A 116 -17.80 6.64 -1.20
CA GLU A 116 -19.04 7.29 -0.76
C GLU A 116 -19.33 8.57 -1.55
N GLN A 117 -18.30 9.33 -1.92
CA GLN A 117 -18.47 10.48 -2.81
C GLN A 117 -18.92 10.04 -4.21
N LEU A 118 -18.35 8.95 -4.71
CA LEU A 118 -18.70 8.37 -6.00
C LEU A 118 -20.16 7.90 -6.02
N SER A 119 -20.65 7.26 -4.96
CA SER A 119 -22.05 6.82 -4.89
C SER A 119 -23.04 7.99 -4.85
N LYS A 120 -22.64 9.13 -4.27
CA LYS A 120 -23.43 10.37 -4.22
C LYS A 120 -23.34 11.21 -5.51
N THR A 121 -22.47 10.84 -6.45
CA THR A 121 -22.33 11.57 -7.71
C THR A 121 -23.54 11.31 -8.62
N ILE A 122 -24.18 12.40 -9.06
CA ILE A 122 -25.32 12.35 -9.97
C ILE A 122 -24.81 12.10 -11.39
N THR A 123 -25.29 11.04 -12.01
CA THR A 123 -24.96 10.74 -13.41
C THR A 123 -25.76 11.61 -14.36
N ASN A 124 -25.32 11.75 -15.61
CA ASN A 124 -26.04 12.48 -16.67
C ASN A 124 -27.49 11.99 -16.91
N ARG A 125 -27.88 10.85 -16.31
CA ARG A 125 -29.23 10.29 -16.34
C ARG A 125 -30.09 10.74 -15.14
N GLY A 126 -29.64 11.72 -14.35
CA GLY A 126 -30.37 12.30 -13.22
C GLY A 126 -30.42 11.44 -11.96
N GLY A 127 -29.82 10.24 -11.97
CA GLY A 127 -29.77 9.32 -10.83
C GLY A 127 -28.37 9.18 -10.24
N PHE A 128 -28.31 8.78 -8.97
CA PHE A 128 -27.08 8.37 -8.30
C PHE A 128 -26.38 7.22 -9.03
N MET A 129 -25.06 7.16 -8.89
CA MET A 129 -24.26 6.06 -9.41
C MET A 129 -24.71 4.73 -8.79
N SER A 130 -25.05 3.76 -9.65
CA SER A 130 -25.41 2.42 -9.18
C SER A 130 -24.20 1.72 -8.54
N ASN A 131 -24.46 0.87 -7.54
CA ASN A 131 -23.43 0.09 -6.86
C ASN A 131 -22.57 -0.73 -7.83
N ALA A 132 -23.16 -1.23 -8.93
CA ALA A 132 -22.43 -1.94 -9.98
C ALA A 132 -21.39 -1.05 -10.68
N ARG A 133 -21.71 0.23 -10.92
CA ARG A 133 -20.74 1.18 -11.51
C ARG A 133 -19.65 1.52 -10.50
N VAL A 134 -20.01 1.80 -9.25
CA VAL A 134 -19.03 2.04 -8.16
C VAL A 134 -18.03 0.88 -8.04
N ASN A 135 -18.52 -0.37 -8.10
CA ASN A 135 -17.66 -1.55 -8.05
C ASN A 135 -16.70 -1.65 -9.25
N ARG A 136 -17.10 -1.20 -10.44
CA ARG A 136 -16.20 -1.15 -11.61
C ARG A 136 -15.06 -0.14 -11.40
N TYR A 137 -15.38 1.04 -10.87
CA TYR A 137 -14.35 2.04 -10.53
C TYR A 137 -13.36 1.49 -9.50
N LEU A 138 -13.84 0.80 -8.46
CA LEU A 138 -12.97 0.14 -7.48
C LEU A 138 -12.12 -0.97 -8.10
N ALA A 139 -12.69 -1.77 -9.00
CA ALA A 139 -11.97 -2.83 -9.69
C ALA A 139 -10.82 -2.26 -10.55
N GLY A 140 -11.05 -1.13 -11.24
CA GLY A 140 -10.02 -0.44 -12.00
C GLY A 140 -8.84 -0.01 -11.13
N LEU A 141 -9.12 0.67 -10.01
CA LEU A 141 -8.09 1.09 -9.05
C LEU A 141 -7.36 -0.12 -8.43
N SER A 142 -8.10 -1.17 -8.06
CA SER A 142 -7.52 -2.39 -7.48
C SER A 142 -6.58 -3.09 -8.47
N SER A 143 -6.93 -3.11 -9.75
CA SER A 143 -6.06 -3.67 -10.79
C SER A 143 -4.76 -2.88 -10.90
N ALA A 144 -4.84 -1.54 -10.93
CA ALA A 144 -3.65 -0.69 -11.00
C ALA A 144 -2.72 -0.89 -9.80
N ILE A 145 -3.27 -0.91 -8.57
CA ILE A 145 -2.48 -1.15 -7.35
C ILE A 145 -1.85 -2.54 -7.37
N THR A 146 -2.59 -3.57 -7.81
CA THR A 146 -2.08 -4.94 -7.87
C THR A 146 -0.91 -5.07 -8.84
N THR A 147 -1.01 -4.47 -10.02
CA THR A 147 0.08 -4.40 -11.00
C THR A 147 1.29 -3.66 -10.41
N ALA A 148 1.07 -2.52 -9.74
CA ALA A 148 2.16 -1.78 -9.10
C ALA A 148 2.95 -2.64 -8.10
N VAL A 149 2.24 -3.33 -7.20
CA VAL A 149 2.86 -4.11 -6.13
C VAL A 149 3.62 -5.33 -6.69
N ASN A 150 3.01 -6.02 -7.67
CA ASN A 150 3.51 -7.28 -8.19
C ASN A 150 4.58 -7.11 -9.25
N GLU A 151 4.37 -6.21 -10.21
CA GLU A 151 5.22 -6.09 -11.40
C GLU A 151 6.21 -4.93 -11.30
N TRP A 152 5.75 -3.78 -10.80
CA TRP A 152 6.60 -2.58 -10.72
C TRP A 152 7.32 -2.45 -9.38
N HIS A 153 6.93 -3.27 -8.41
CA HIS A 153 7.41 -3.27 -7.03
C HIS A 153 7.23 -1.95 -6.28
N TRP A 154 6.33 -1.09 -6.77
CA TRP A 154 5.96 0.17 -6.13
C TRP A 154 5.24 -0.05 -4.79
#